data_AF-B9Y531-F1
#
_entry.id   AF-B9Y531-F1
#
_cell.length_a   1.000
_cell.length_b   1.000
_cell.length_c   1.000
_cell.angle_alpha   90.00
_cell.angle_beta   90.00
_cell.angle_gamma   90.00
#
_symmetry.space_group_name_H-M   'P 1'
#
loop_
_entity.id
_entity.type
_entity.pdbx_description
1 polymer ?
#
loop_
_entity_poly.entity_id
_entity_poly.type
_entity_poly.pdbx_seq_one_letter_code
_entity_poly.pdbx_strand_id
1 'polypeptide(L)'
;MENPACTGLQVRSAPFLFVDTQRQFQAGKEMKVIGTLIWAENFTPVLALPSAATASYTTYQIQLESGEPVLFYVNEQQRDQACGLSTIFNSPNKTLRESGDVEWTEQTMAVSDPASSGYSASVIWTIKNDDRLIVMELPDILRDLIKPAAEETFLKLAV
;
A
#
# COMPACT_ATOMS: atom_id res chain seq x y z
N MET A 1 27.75 9.09 -5.27
CA MET A 1 26.71 9.77 -4.49
C MET A 1 26.48 8.92 -3.25
N GLU A 2 26.62 9.48 -2.04
CA GLU A 2 26.18 8.79 -0.83
C GLU A 2 24.65 8.68 -0.86
N ASN A 3 24.11 7.52 -0.47
CA ASN A 3 22.66 7.38 -0.32
C ASN A 3 22.19 8.27 0.84
N PRO A 4 21.11 9.06 0.68
CA PRO A 4 20.59 9.88 1.76
C PRO A 4 20.17 9.00 2.95
N ALA A 5 20.38 9.52 4.17
CA ALA A 5 19.93 8.85 5.39
C ALA A 5 18.39 8.95 5.48
N CYS A 6 17.71 7.83 5.29
CA CYS A 6 16.25 7.77 5.38
C CYS A 6 15.81 7.69 6.83
N THR A 7 14.84 8.54 7.22
CA THR A 7 14.22 8.48 8.55
C THR A 7 12.84 7.85 8.44
N GLY A 8 12.45 7.04 9.43
CA GLY A 8 11.14 6.41 9.52
C GLY A 8 10.33 6.96 10.69
N LEU A 9 9.05 7.28 10.44
CA LEU A 9 8.09 7.68 11.49
C LEU A 9 6.91 6.71 11.50
N GLN A 10 6.67 6.05 12.65
CA GLN A 10 5.51 5.18 12.84
C GLN A 10 4.40 5.95 13.56
N VAL A 11 3.21 5.96 12.96
CA VAL A 11 1.98 6.54 13.52
C VAL A 11 0.97 5.42 13.77
N ARG A 12 0.32 5.42 14.95
CA ARG A 12 -0.69 4.43 15.34
C ARG A 12 -2.05 5.10 15.56
N SER A 13 -3.13 4.43 15.15
CA SER A 13 -4.51 4.67 15.59
C SER A 13 -5.17 6.03 15.29
N ALA A 14 -4.58 6.90 14.46
CA ALA A 14 -5.25 8.13 14.01
C ALA A 14 -4.83 8.53 12.59
N PRO A 15 -5.75 9.07 11.76
CA PRO A 15 -5.39 9.74 10.52
C PRO A 15 -4.45 10.90 10.85
N PHE A 16 -3.23 10.86 10.32
CA PHE A 16 -2.32 11.99 10.38
C PHE A 16 -2.60 12.84 9.15
N LEU A 17 -3.11 14.07 9.35
CA LEU A 17 -3.64 14.92 8.28
C LEU A 17 -2.70 15.05 7.07
N PHE A 18 -1.38 15.15 7.32
CA PHE A 18 -0.38 15.22 6.25
C PHE A 18 -0.30 13.93 5.42
N VAL A 19 -0.32 12.77 6.06
CA VAL A 19 -0.29 11.46 5.38
C VAL A 19 -1.49 11.32 4.46
N ASP A 20 -2.67 11.68 4.96
CA ASP A 20 -3.91 11.52 4.20
C ASP A 20 -3.95 12.39 2.94
N THR A 21 -3.31 13.57 2.96
CA THR A 21 -3.20 14.41 1.75
C THR A 21 -2.26 13.85 0.68
N GLN A 22 -1.34 12.94 1.03
CA GLN A 22 -0.39 12.35 0.09
C GLN A 22 -0.78 10.94 -0.39
N ARG A 23 -1.81 10.32 0.22
CA ARG A 23 -2.33 9.01 -0.19
C ARG A 23 -2.88 9.04 -1.61
N GLN A 24 -2.42 8.09 -2.41
CA GLN A 24 -2.91 7.79 -3.74
C GLN A 24 -3.94 6.66 -3.69
N PHE A 25 -3.80 5.70 -2.77
CA PHE A 25 -4.79 4.65 -2.55
C PHE A 25 -6.14 5.23 -2.10
N GLN A 26 -7.21 4.86 -2.80
CA GLN A 26 -8.57 5.31 -2.55
C GLN A 26 -9.29 4.33 -1.61
N ALA A 27 -8.99 4.43 -0.31
CA ALA A 27 -9.57 3.54 0.70
C ALA A 27 -11.10 3.68 0.81
N GLY A 28 -11.80 2.56 0.83
CA GLY A 28 -13.25 2.51 1.05
C GLY A 28 -13.65 2.75 2.52
N LYS A 29 -14.94 3.01 2.77
CA LYS A 29 -15.46 3.32 4.12
C LYS A 29 -15.26 2.20 5.15
N GLU A 30 -15.24 0.95 4.69
CA GLU A 30 -15.03 -0.24 5.54
C GLU A 30 -13.55 -0.45 5.94
N MET A 31 -12.63 0.33 5.37
CA MET A 31 -11.19 0.17 5.54
C MET A 31 -10.67 1.12 6.62
N LYS A 32 -10.42 0.60 7.81
CA LYS A 32 -9.91 1.37 8.95
C LYS A 32 -8.38 1.35 8.99
N VAL A 33 -7.75 2.52 9.04
CA VAL A 33 -6.30 2.63 9.27
C VAL A 33 -5.96 2.21 10.71
N ILE A 34 -5.05 1.26 10.86
CA ILE A 34 -4.50 0.82 12.15
C ILE A 34 -3.16 1.51 12.43
N GLY A 35 -2.35 1.69 11.40
CA GLY A 35 -1.11 2.44 11.50
C GLY A 35 -0.50 2.72 10.14
N THR A 36 0.37 3.73 10.11
CA THR A 36 1.16 4.06 8.93
C THR A 36 2.61 4.26 9.35
N LEU A 37 3.53 3.63 8.63
CA LEU A 37 4.96 3.91 8.67
C LEU A 37 5.31 4.79 7.47
N ILE A 38 6.01 5.88 7.72
CA ILE A 38 6.33 6.91 6.71
C ILE A 38 7.85 7.00 6.60
N TRP A 39 8.36 7.02 5.37
CA TRP A 39 9.75 7.31 5.09
C TRP A 39 9.88 8.66 4.41
N ALA A 40 10.90 9.41 4.83
CA ALA A 40 11.30 10.65 4.20
C ALA A 40 12.81 10.85 4.36
N GLU A 41 13.39 11.65 3.46
CA GLU A 41 14.78 12.10 3.57
C GLU A 41 14.97 13.09 4.73
N ASN A 42 13.94 13.89 5.05
CA ASN A 42 14.00 14.89 6.11
C ASN A 42 12.67 14.98 6.88
N PHE A 43 12.77 15.09 8.20
CA PHE A 43 11.66 15.41 9.10
C PHE A 43 11.92 16.75 9.78
N THR A 44 10.87 17.56 9.92
CA THR A 44 10.92 18.74 10.78
C THR A 44 10.69 18.29 12.23
N PRO A 45 11.70 18.34 13.12
CA PRO A 45 11.63 17.70 14.44
C PRO A 45 10.52 18.24 15.36
N VAL A 46 10.12 19.49 15.17
CA VAL A 46 9.11 20.17 16.02
C VAL A 46 7.68 19.77 15.65
N LEU A 47 7.43 19.41 14.39
CA LEU A 47 6.08 19.13 13.89
C LEU A 47 5.87 17.65 13.56
N ALA A 48 6.93 16.83 13.60
CA ALA A 48 6.93 15.46 13.07
C ALA A 48 6.37 15.37 11.63
N LEU A 49 6.44 16.49 10.89
CA LEU A 49 6.00 16.58 9.51
C LEU A 49 7.20 16.24 8.61
N PRO A 50 7.09 15.24 7.73
CA PRO A 50 8.09 15.05 6.70
C PRO A 50 8.04 16.25 5.74
N SER A 51 9.20 16.72 5.26
CA SER A 51 9.24 17.78 4.24
C SER A 51 8.61 17.31 2.93
N ALA A 52 8.79 16.03 2.62
CA ALA A 52 8.08 15.26 1.60
C ALA A 52 8.18 13.77 1.95
N ALA A 53 7.07 13.05 2.07
CA ALA A 53 7.13 11.60 2.21
C ALA A 53 7.51 10.98 0.86
N THR A 54 8.50 10.09 0.87
CA THR A 54 8.97 9.37 -0.32
C THR A 54 8.29 8.01 -0.44
N ALA A 55 7.94 7.41 0.70
CA ALA A 55 7.17 6.19 0.78
C ALA A 55 6.30 6.14 2.05
N SER A 56 5.23 5.36 2.00
CA SER A 56 4.41 5.05 3.16
C SER A 56 3.90 3.61 3.11
N TYR A 57 3.83 2.97 4.27
CA TYR A 57 3.28 1.64 4.45
C TYR A 57 2.14 1.73 5.44
N THR A 58 0.90 1.57 4.96
CA THR A 58 -0.30 1.62 5.79
C THR A 58 -0.85 0.22 6.01
N THR A 59 -1.10 -0.10 7.28
CA THR A 59 -1.92 -1.25 7.68
C THR A 59 -3.37 -0.81 7.81
N TYR A 60 -4.23 -1.47 7.06
CA TYR A 60 -5.68 -1.33 7.15
C TYR A 60 -6.29 -2.58 7.78
N GLN A 61 -7.46 -2.39 8.39
CA GLN A 61 -8.31 -3.44 8.92
C GLN A 61 -9.69 -3.32 8.28
N ILE A 62 -10.23 -4.45 7.82
CA ILE A 62 -11.63 -4.60 7.41
C ILE A 62 -12.31 -5.54 8.40
N GLN A 63 -13.53 -5.22 8.78
CA GLN A 63 -14.37 -6.08 9.60
C GLN A 63 -15.19 -6.99 8.68
N LEU A 64 -14.94 -8.30 8.71
CA LEU A 64 -15.77 -9.25 7.96
C LEU A 64 -17.17 -9.36 8.57
N GLU A 65 -18.14 -9.81 7.78
CA GLU A 65 -19.50 -10.11 8.25
C GLU A 65 -19.51 -11.14 9.39
N SER A 66 -18.52 -12.05 9.42
CA SER A 66 -18.31 -13.02 10.50
C SER A 66 -17.93 -12.38 11.84
N GLY A 67 -17.59 -11.08 11.87
CA GLY A 67 -17.09 -10.39 13.05
C GLY A 67 -15.58 -10.56 13.26
N GLU A 68 -14.87 -11.21 12.35
CA GLU A 68 -13.41 -11.31 12.39
C GLU A 68 -12.73 -10.11 11.69
N PRO A 69 -11.81 -9.40 12.35
CA PRO A 69 -11.03 -8.35 11.72
C PRO A 69 -9.91 -8.95 10.88
N VAL A 70 -9.81 -8.55 9.62
CA VAL A 70 -8.75 -9.00 8.71
C VAL A 70 -7.92 -7.80 8.27
N LEU A 71 -6.61 -7.98 8.28
CA LEU A 71 -5.65 -6.93 7.91
C LEU A 71 -5.24 -7.05 6.46
N PHE A 72 -4.99 -5.89 5.85
CA PHE A 72 -4.26 -5.79 4.58
C PHE A 72 -3.33 -4.59 4.62
N TYR A 73 -2.38 -4.57 3.69
CA TYR A 73 -1.29 -3.60 3.69
C TYR A 73 -1.21 -2.88 2.35
N VAL A 74 -0.92 -1.59 2.39
CA VAL A 74 -0.68 -0.78 1.19
C VAL A 74 0.64 -0.05 1.35
N ASN A 75 1.56 -0.33 0.43
CA ASN A 75 2.79 0.42 0.24
C ASN A 75 2.59 1.42 -0.91
N GLU A 76 2.87 2.69 -0.67
CA GLU A 76 2.77 3.76 -1.66
C GLU A 76 4.10 4.49 -1.72
N GLN A 77 4.73 4.57 -2.90
CA GLN A 77 6.01 5.23 -3.07
C GLN A 77 6.13 5.93 -4.42
N GLN A 78 7.00 6.93 -4.50
CA GLN A 78 7.47 7.43 -5.79
C GLN A 78 8.44 6.43 -6.43
N ARG A 79 8.44 6.37 -7.77
CA ARG A 79 9.41 5.58 -8.53
C ARG A 79 10.81 6.19 -8.33
N ASP A 80 11.83 5.32 -8.29
CA ASP A 80 13.25 5.71 -8.24
C ASP A 80 13.71 6.53 -7.02
N GLN A 81 12.94 6.57 -5.93
CA GLN A 81 13.37 7.21 -4.68
C GLN A 81 14.37 6.36 -3.89
N ALA A 82 15.35 7.02 -3.30
CA ALA A 82 16.35 6.38 -2.43
C ALA A 82 15.77 5.89 -1.11
N CYS A 83 14.70 6.53 -0.64
CA CYS A 83 14.01 6.20 0.61
C CYS A 83 12.66 5.53 0.35
N GLY A 84 12.60 4.21 0.54
CA GLY A 84 11.36 3.47 0.39
C GLY A 84 11.54 1.98 0.67
N LEU A 85 10.41 1.27 0.77
CA LEU A 85 10.42 -0.18 0.86
C LEU A 85 10.61 -0.76 -0.55
N SER A 86 11.72 -1.43 -0.80
CA SER A 86 11.88 -2.21 -2.04
C SER A 86 10.99 -3.46 -1.98
N THR A 87 9.68 -3.33 -2.18
CA THR A 87 8.80 -4.50 -2.40
C THR A 87 8.81 -4.84 -3.88
N ILE A 88 9.93 -5.39 -4.35
CA ILE A 88 10.04 -5.96 -5.68
C ILE A 88 9.69 -7.44 -5.56
N PHE A 89 8.48 -7.79 -5.97
CA PHE A 89 8.09 -9.19 -6.06
C PHE A 89 8.48 -9.74 -7.45
N ASN A 90 9.57 -10.49 -7.50
CA ASN A 90 10.11 -11.12 -8.73
C ASN A 90 9.33 -12.37 -9.16
N SER A 91 8.08 -12.52 -8.72
CA SER A 91 7.21 -13.64 -9.07
C SER A 91 6.46 -13.37 -10.38
N PRO A 92 6.06 -14.42 -11.12
CA PRO A 92 5.20 -14.24 -12.28
C PRO A 92 3.95 -13.44 -11.92
N ASN A 93 3.70 -12.38 -12.66
CA ASN A 93 2.52 -11.56 -12.51
C ASN A 93 1.60 -11.69 -13.72
N LYS A 94 0.33 -11.40 -13.50
CA LYS A 94 -0.68 -11.27 -14.54
C LYS A 94 -1.10 -9.81 -14.61
N THR A 95 -1.03 -9.22 -15.79
CA THR A 95 -1.66 -7.93 -16.05
C THR A 95 -3.18 -8.06 -15.92
N LEU A 96 -3.77 -7.30 -15.00
CA LEU A 96 -5.22 -7.18 -14.84
C LEU A 96 -5.78 -6.09 -15.76
N ARG A 97 -5.06 -4.96 -15.87
CA ARG A 97 -5.47 -3.80 -16.67
C ARG A 97 -4.28 -2.91 -17.01
N GLU A 98 -4.36 -2.25 -18.16
CA GLU A 98 -3.42 -1.22 -18.61
C GLU A 98 -4.20 -0.04 -19.20
N SER A 99 -3.71 1.18 -18.98
CA SER A 99 -4.27 2.42 -19.56
C SER A 99 -3.20 3.51 -19.56
N GLY A 100 -2.78 3.96 -20.75
CA GLY A 100 -1.69 4.93 -20.86
C GLY A 100 -0.38 4.36 -20.34
N ASP A 101 0.27 5.08 -19.44
CA ASP A 101 1.49 4.67 -18.73
C ASP A 101 1.20 3.89 -17.43
N VAL A 102 -0.08 3.66 -17.10
CA VAL A 102 -0.50 2.96 -15.88
C VAL A 102 -0.74 1.48 -16.13
N GLU A 103 -0.08 0.63 -15.34
CA GLU A 103 -0.21 -0.82 -15.35
C GLU A 103 -0.71 -1.32 -13.99
N TRP A 104 -1.71 -2.19 -13.99
CA TRP A 104 -2.17 -2.94 -12.82
C TRP A 104 -1.93 -4.43 -13.03
N THR A 105 -1.09 -5.02 -12.16
CA THR A 105 -0.77 -6.43 -12.15
C THR A 105 -1.18 -7.12 -10.86
N GLU A 106 -1.37 -8.44 -10.94
CA GLU A 106 -1.66 -9.32 -9.83
C GLU A 106 -0.64 -10.44 -9.74
N GLN A 107 -0.22 -10.74 -8.52
CA GLN A 107 0.52 -11.93 -8.17
C GLN A 107 -0.21 -12.63 -7.03
N THR A 108 -0.13 -13.96 -7.00
CA THR A 108 -0.73 -14.76 -5.94
C THR A 108 0.34 -15.67 -5.35
N MET A 109 0.50 -15.61 -4.04
CA MET A 109 1.45 -16.42 -3.29
C MET A 109 0.69 -17.31 -2.31
N ALA A 110 0.97 -18.61 -2.33
CA ALA A 110 0.43 -19.52 -1.32
C ALA A 110 0.98 -19.13 0.06
N VAL A 111 0.13 -19.13 1.08
CA VAL A 111 0.60 -18.98 2.47
C VAL A 111 1.15 -20.30 2.98
N SER A 112 2.16 -20.22 3.86
CA SER A 112 2.84 -21.40 4.39
C SER A 112 1.95 -22.26 5.30
N ASP A 113 0.96 -21.66 5.96
CA ASP A 113 0.00 -22.35 6.83
C ASP A 113 -1.42 -21.74 6.70
N PRO A 114 -2.24 -22.25 5.76
CA PRO A 114 -3.61 -21.78 5.55
C PRO A 114 -4.54 -21.99 6.75
N ALA A 115 -4.29 -23.01 7.56
CA ALA A 115 -5.15 -23.36 8.70
C ALA A 115 -5.00 -22.36 9.85
N SER A 116 -3.78 -21.86 10.06
CA SER A 116 -3.49 -20.83 11.07
C SER A 116 -3.90 -19.42 10.62
N SER A 117 -3.77 -19.13 9.32
CA SER A 117 -4.01 -17.79 8.77
C SER A 117 -5.49 -17.52 8.43
N GLY A 118 -6.29 -18.56 8.20
CA GLY A 118 -7.71 -18.42 7.84
C GLY A 118 -7.94 -18.06 6.36
N TYR A 119 -6.89 -18.07 5.54
CA TYR A 119 -6.93 -17.79 4.10
C TYR A 119 -5.89 -18.61 3.36
N SER A 120 -6.07 -18.80 2.04
CA SER A 120 -5.27 -19.80 1.29
C SER A 120 -4.08 -19.20 0.54
N ALA A 121 -4.16 -17.90 0.25
CA ALA A 121 -3.13 -17.18 -0.47
C ALA A 121 -3.09 -15.70 -0.08
N SER A 122 -1.91 -15.10 -0.23
CA SER A 122 -1.74 -13.65 -0.30
C SER A 122 -1.84 -13.22 -1.76
N VAL A 123 -2.71 -12.26 -2.03
CA VAL A 123 -2.84 -11.57 -3.31
C VAL A 123 -2.07 -10.27 -3.22
N ILE A 124 -1.17 -10.07 -4.17
CA ILE A 124 -0.38 -8.86 -4.30
C ILE A 124 -0.83 -8.15 -5.55
N TRP A 125 -1.40 -6.95 -5.38
CA TRP A 125 -1.72 -6.06 -6.48
C TRP A 125 -0.71 -4.96 -6.58
N THR A 126 -0.18 -4.75 -7.78
CA THR A 126 0.73 -3.64 -8.05
C THR A 126 0.10 -2.73 -9.10
N ILE A 127 -0.16 -1.48 -8.73
CA ILE A 127 -0.54 -0.40 -9.66
C ILE A 127 0.65 0.54 -9.77
N LYS A 128 1.16 0.77 -10.97
CA LYS A 128 2.31 1.62 -11.21
C LYS A 128 2.13 2.48 -12.45
N ASN A 129 2.81 3.63 -12.46
CA ASN A 129 3.02 4.46 -13.64
C ASN A 129 4.48 4.94 -13.66
N ASP A 130 4.80 5.99 -14.43
CA ASP A 130 6.18 6.48 -14.53
C ASP A 130 6.69 7.21 -13.28
N ASP A 131 5.81 7.64 -12.38
CA ASP A 131 6.16 8.40 -11.18
C ASP A 131 5.87 7.65 -9.88
N ARG A 132 5.00 6.65 -9.91
CA ARG A 132 4.39 6.05 -8.71
C ARG A 132 4.37 4.53 -8.77
N LEU A 133 4.51 3.93 -7.59
CA LEU A 133 4.32 2.51 -7.34
C LEU A 133 3.43 2.34 -6.11
N ILE A 134 2.29 1.68 -6.28
CA ILE A 134 1.37 1.29 -5.23
C ILE A 134 1.30 -0.22 -5.19
N VAL A 135 1.65 -0.82 -4.06
CA VAL A 135 1.61 -2.26 -3.84
C VAL A 135 0.64 -2.56 -2.70
N MET A 136 -0.36 -3.38 -2.97
CA MET A 136 -1.33 -3.85 -2.01
C MET A 136 -1.08 -5.32 -1.74
N GLU A 137 -0.92 -5.69 -0.48
CA GLU A 137 -0.80 -7.07 -0.03
C GLU A 137 -2.02 -7.39 0.82
N LEU A 138 -2.82 -8.37 0.37
CA LEU A 138 -4.08 -8.72 0.99
C LEU A 138 -4.30 -10.23 1.00
N PRO A 139 -4.96 -10.77 2.04
CA PRO A 139 -5.55 -12.11 1.99
C PRO A 139 -6.51 -12.28 0.81
N ASP A 140 -6.52 -13.44 0.17
CA ASP A 140 -7.42 -13.77 -0.95
C ASP A 140 -8.92 -13.59 -0.59
N ILE A 141 -9.29 -13.84 0.66
CA ILE A 141 -10.64 -13.59 1.20
C ILE A 141 -11.08 -12.12 1.13
N LEU A 142 -10.14 -11.17 1.06
CA LEU A 142 -10.43 -9.73 0.93
C LEU A 142 -10.42 -9.24 -0.52
N ARG A 143 -10.09 -10.10 -1.49
CA ARG A 143 -9.87 -9.70 -2.88
C ARG A 143 -11.07 -8.94 -3.46
N ASP A 144 -12.27 -9.49 -3.38
CA ASP A 144 -13.46 -8.86 -3.95
C ASP A 144 -13.90 -7.60 -3.18
N LEU A 145 -13.63 -7.56 -1.86
CA LEU A 145 -13.94 -6.40 -1.02
C LEU A 145 -13.03 -5.20 -1.31
N ILE A 146 -11.76 -5.45 -1.61
CA ILE A 146 -10.76 -4.39 -1.86
C ILE A 146 -10.75 -3.97 -3.34
N LYS A 147 -11.21 -4.83 -4.26
CA LYS A 147 -11.20 -4.57 -5.70
C LYS A 147 -11.74 -3.20 -6.11
N PRO A 148 -12.89 -2.70 -5.58
CA PRO A 148 -13.39 -1.39 -5.96
C PRO A 148 -12.44 -0.24 -5.60
N ALA A 149 -11.78 -0.31 -4.43
CA ALA A 149 -10.78 0.68 -4.01
C ALA A 149 -9.53 0.64 -4.90
N ALA A 150 -9.10 -0.56 -5.30
CA ALA A 150 -7.99 -0.72 -6.26
C ALA A 150 -8.36 -0.17 -7.65
N GLU A 151 -9.59 -0.40 -8.11
CA GLU A 151 -10.10 0.16 -9.37
C GLU A 151 -10.13 1.69 -9.35
N GLU A 152 -10.63 2.29 -8.28
CA GLU A 152 -10.66 3.75 -8.12
C GLU A 152 -9.24 4.34 -8.07
N THR A 153 -8.31 3.65 -7.38
CA THR A 153 -6.89 4.01 -7.34
C THR A 153 -6.26 3.97 -8.73
N PHE A 154 -6.52 2.90 -9.50
CA PHE A 154 -6.04 2.77 -10.88
C PHE A 154 -6.57 3.91 -11.76
N LEU A 155 -7.88 4.16 -11.70
CA LEU A 155 -8.52 5.21 -12.49
C LEU A 155 -7.93 6.59 -12.16
N LYS A 156 -7.69 6.90 -10.88
CA LYS A 156 -7.09 8.16 -10.45
C LYS A 156 -5.68 8.38 -11.01
N LEU A 157 -4.89 7.31 -11.13
CA LEU A 157 -3.53 7.40 -11.68
C LEU A 157 -3.51 7.48 -13.21
N ALA A 158 -4.56 7.02 -13.89
CA ALA A 158 -4.65 6.94 -15.35
C ALA A 158 -5.24 8.20 -16.02
N VAL A 159 -5.35 9.31 -15.27
CA VAL A 159 -5.82 10.64 -15.73
C VAL A 159 -4.65 11.58 -15.90
#